data_AF-A0A1S1H028-F1
#
_entry.id   AF-A0A1S1H028-F1
#
_cell.length_a   1.000
_cell.length_b   1.000
_cell.length_c   1.000
_cell.angle_alpha   90.00
_cell.angle_beta   90.00
_cell.angle_gamma   90.00
#
_symmetry.space_group_name_H-M   'P 1'
#
loop_
_entity.id
_entity.type
_entity.pdbx_description
1 polymer ?
#
loop_
_entity_poly.entity_id
_entity_poly.type
_entity_poly.pdbx_seq_one_letter_code
_entity_poly.pdbx_strand_id
1 'polypeptide(L)'
;MSYDLFSHDAVTLDKLNSRIVYLKSRKHEKGLKLDFSEFSYLIVWSTLNKGPFIALEPWSGLSTSLEEGDHLEDKKDVRILKPGQDDQIGFDIEIL
;
A
#
# COMPACT_ATOMS: atom_id res chain seq x y z
N MET A 1 -15.48 -11.36 1.51
CA MET A 1 -14.01 -11.40 1.60
C MET A 1 -13.65 -12.71 2.25
N SER A 2 -12.87 -13.55 1.59
CA SER A 2 -12.27 -14.70 2.27
C SER A 2 -10.97 -14.24 2.94
N TYR A 3 -10.73 -14.67 4.19
CA TYR A 3 -9.46 -14.41 4.87
C TYR A 3 -8.29 -15.13 4.20
N ASP A 4 -8.57 -16.13 3.36
CA ASP A 4 -7.55 -16.90 2.64
C ASP A 4 -6.66 -16.01 1.76
N LEU A 5 -7.15 -14.84 1.34
CA LEU A 5 -6.39 -13.86 0.57
C LEU A 5 -5.14 -13.36 1.31
N PHE A 6 -5.16 -13.38 2.65
CA PHE A 6 -4.05 -12.92 3.52
C PHE A 6 -3.43 -14.07 4.31
N SER A 7 -3.69 -15.32 3.93
CA SER A 7 -3.22 -16.51 4.67
C SER A 7 -1.71 -16.73 4.56
N HIS A 8 -1.08 -16.19 3.52
CA HIS A 8 0.36 -16.29 3.29
C HIS A 8 1.08 -15.02 3.77
N ASP A 9 0.72 -13.87 3.21
CA ASP A 9 1.27 -12.57 3.58
C ASP A 9 0.35 -11.43 3.04
N ALA A 10 0.79 -10.19 3.16
CA ALA A 10 0.22 -9.04 2.51
C ALA A 10 0.18 -9.18 0.97
N VAL A 11 -0.82 -8.54 0.35
CA VAL A 11 -0.96 -8.47 -1.10
C VAL A 11 -0.42 -7.14 -1.60
N THR A 12 0.63 -7.19 -2.43
CA THR A 12 1.17 -6.02 -3.12
C THR A 12 0.46 -5.80 -4.45
N LEU A 13 -0.08 -4.59 -4.64
CA LEU A 13 -0.71 -4.17 -5.89
C LEU A 13 0.16 -3.07 -6.54
N ASP A 14 0.85 -3.43 -7.63
CA ASP A 14 1.83 -2.59 -8.33
C ASP A 14 1.42 -2.22 -9.77
N LYS A 15 0.40 -2.90 -10.30
CA LYS A 15 -0.08 -2.75 -11.70
C LYS A 15 -1.53 -2.29 -11.79
N LEU A 16 -1.98 -1.51 -10.81
CA LEU A 16 -3.33 -0.95 -10.82
C LEU A 16 -3.47 0.11 -11.93
N ASN A 17 -4.61 0.10 -12.63
CA ASN A 17 -4.95 1.13 -13.61
C ASN A 17 -5.44 2.44 -12.95
N SER A 18 -5.89 2.36 -11.69
CA SER A 18 -6.37 3.49 -10.88
C SER A 18 -5.49 3.63 -9.64
N ARG A 19 -5.31 4.88 -9.17
CA ARG A 19 -4.69 5.19 -7.86
C ARG A 19 -5.71 5.67 -6.82
N ILE A 20 -6.99 5.38 -7.08
CA ILE A 20 -8.07 5.54 -6.11
C ILE A 20 -8.67 4.17 -5.84
N VAL A 21 -8.79 3.79 -4.57
CA VAL A 21 -9.48 2.59 -4.11
C VAL A 21 -10.61 2.92 -3.15
N TYR A 22 -11.63 2.07 -3.15
CA TYR A 22 -12.78 2.19 -2.26
C TYR A 22 -12.91 0.94 -1.40
N LEU A 23 -12.93 1.11 -0.08
CA LEU A 23 -13.35 0.08 0.85
C LEU A 23 -14.84 0.25 1.13
N LYS A 24 -15.66 -0.67 0.62
CA LYS A 24 -17.13 -0.64 0.76
C LYS A 24 -17.67 -2.00 1.21
N SER A 25 -18.81 -1.95 1.89
CA SER A 25 -19.58 -3.14 2.27
C SER A 25 -20.77 -3.32 1.34
N ARG A 26 -21.14 -4.58 1.07
CA ARG A 26 -22.43 -4.89 0.42
C ARG A 26 -23.61 -4.88 1.41
N LYS A 27 -23.35 -4.66 2.70
CA LYS A 27 -24.35 -4.76 3.79
C LYS A 27 -24.74 -3.41 4.39
N HIS A 28 -24.02 -2.34 4.08
CA HIS A 28 -24.27 -0.99 4.58
C HIS A 28 -23.57 0.03 3.67
N GLU A 29 -23.98 1.29 3.77
CA GLU A 29 -23.49 2.37 2.90
C GLU A 29 -22.14 2.96 3.31
N LYS A 30 -21.69 2.75 4.56
CA LYS A 30 -20.39 3.27 5.02
C LYS A 30 -19.26 2.83 4.10
N GLY A 31 -18.37 3.75 3.78
CA GLY A 31 -17.16 3.44 3.00
C GLY A 31 -15.99 4.35 3.31
N LEU A 32 -14.84 3.95 2.78
CA LEU A 32 -13.66 4.80 2.70
C LEU A 32 -13.23 4.88 1.24
N LYS A 33 -12.77 6.05 0.83
CA LYS A 33 -12.01 6.26 -0.41
C LYS A 33 -10.60 6.65 -0.01
N LEU A 34 -9.63 5.99 -0.63
CA LEU A 34 -8.21 6.28 -0.49
C LEU A 34 -7.69 6.70 -1.86
N ASP A 35 -7.18 7.92 -1.93
CA ASP A 35 -6.40 8.42 -3.07
C ASP A 35 -4.92 8.33 -2.72
N PHE A 36 -4.19 7.48 -3.44
CA PHE A 36 -2.77 7.23 -3.25
C PHE A 36 -1.99 7.51 -4.55
N SER A 37 -2.40 8.54 -5.29
CA SER A 37 -1.83 8.91 -6.60
C SER A 37 -0.31 9.11 -6.60
N GLU A 38 0.27 9.47 -5.46
CA GLU A 38 1.71 9.72 -5.30
C GLU A 38 2.51 8.47 -4.90
N PHE A 39 1.85 7.32 -4.77
CA PHE A 39 2.46 6.05 -4.38
C PHE A 39 2.43 5.03 -5.52
N SER A 40 3.56 4.36 -5.72
CA SER A 40 3.70 3.31 -6.75
C SER A 40 2.97 2.04 -6.37
N TYR A 41 2.82 1.79 -5.07
CA TYR A 41 2.33 0.52 -4.51
C TYR A 41 1.16 0.75 -3.55
N LEU A 42 0.22 -0.18 -3.56
CA LEU A 42 -0.75 -0.34 -2.49
C LEU A 42 -0.60 -1.74 -1.90
N ILE A 43 -0.28 -1.80 -0.60
CA ILE A 43 -0.27 -3.04 0.15
C ILE A 43 -1.61 -3.21 0.84
N VAL A 44 -2.19 -4.41 0.71
CA VAL A 44 -3.45 -4.77 1.36
C VAL A 44 -3.20 -5.98 2.24
N TRP A 45 -3.50 -5.85 3.54
CA TRP A 45 -3.34 -6.97 4.46
C TRP A 45 -4.35 -6.97 5.61
N SER A 46 -4.45 -8.10 6.29
CA SER A 46 -5.22 -8.28 7.50
C SER A 46 -4.51 -9.29 8.40
N THR A 47 -4.77 -9.25 9.70
CA THR A 47 -4.19 -10.19 10.66
C THR A 47 -4.60 -11.64 10.37
N LEU A 48 -3.68 -12.58 10.59
CA LEU A 48 -3.94 -14.03 10.49
C LEU A 48 -4.95 -14.53 11.55
N ASN A 49 -5.03 -13.85 12.70
CA ASN A 49 -5.99 -14.17 13.76
C ASN A 49 -7.42 -13.63 13.47
N LYS A 50 -7.67 -13.13 12.26
CA LYS A 50 -8.98 -12.64 11.79
C LYS A 50 -9.54 -11.48 12.62
N GLY A 51 -8.66 -10.58 13.07
CA GLY A 51 -9.04 -9.29 13.62
C GLY A 51 -9.96 -8.51 12.66
N PRO A 52 -10.89 -7.70 13.17
CA PRO A 52 -11.98 -7.11 12.39
C PRO A 52 -11.54 -5.84 11.63
N PHE A 53 -10.40 -5.89 10.94
CA PHE A 53 -9.91 -4.77 10.13
C PHE A 53 -9.20 -5.26 8.87
N ILE A 54 -8.98 -4.34 7.94
CA ILE A 54 -8.08 -4.47 6.81
C ILE A 54 -7.20 -3.22 6.78
N ALA A 55 -5.92 -3.39 6.51
CA ALA A 55 -4.99 -2.30 6.29
C ALA A 55 -4.88 -2.02 4.78
N LEU A 56 -4.88 -0.73 4.43
CA LEU A 56 -4.59 -0.22 3.11
C LEU A 56 -3.37 0.69 3.27
N GLU A 57 -2.22 0.26 2.76
CA GLU A 57 -0.95 0.96 2.98
C GLU A 57 -0.37 1.44 1.65
N PRO A 58 -0.47 2.76 1.35
CA PRO A 58 0.26 3.38 0.26
C PRO A 58 1.76 3.33 0.52
N TRP A 59 2.51 2.69 -0.38
CA TRP A 59 3.95 2.49 -0.23
C TRP A 59 4.72 3.13 -1.40
N SER A 60 5.75 3.90 -1.07
CA SER A 60 6.61 4.62 -2.04
C SER A 60 7.91 3.87 -2.33
N GLY A 61 8.02 2.64 -1.82
CA GLY A 61 9.14 1.71 -1.98
C GLY A 61 8.66 0.32 -1.57
N LEU A 62 9.55 -0.67 -1.60
CA LEU A 62 9.21 -2.06 -1.27
C LEU A 62 10.11 -2.61 -0.16
N SER A 63 9.65 -3.70 0.46
CA SER A 63 10.53 -4.56 1.25
C SER A 63 11.63 -5.13 0.36
N THR A 64 12.79 -5.42 0.95
CA THR A 64 13.92 -6.04 0.26
C THR A 64 13.49 -7.30 -0.48
N SER A 65 13.75 -7.34 -1.79
CA SER A 65 13.57 -8.53 -2.62
C SER A 65 14.64 -9.58 -2.30
N LEU A 66 14.33 -10.86 -2.56
CA LEU A 66 15.31 -11.94 -2.53
C LEU A 66 16.41 -11.78 -3.59
N GLU A 67 16.18 -10.92 -4.59
CA GLU A 67 17.11 -10.61 -5.69
C GLU A 67 17.96 -9.37 -5.41
N GLU A 68 17.76 -8.67 -4.29
CA GLU A 68 18.47 -7.44 -3.93
C GLU A 68 19.54 -7.68 -2.87
N GLY A 69 20.66 -6.95 -2.97
CA GLY A 69 21.72 -6.94 -1.96
C GLY A 69 21.48 -5.90 -0.86
N ASP A 70 22.51 -5.60 -0.07
CA ASP A 70 22.41 -4.69 1.08
C ASP A 70 22.73 -3.22 0.75
N HIS A 71 23.05 -2.92 -0.50
CA HIS A 71 23.31 -1.56 -0.96
C HIS A 71 21.99 -0.81 -1.14
N LEU A 72 21.85 0.32 -0.47
CA LEU A 72 20.61 1.12 -0.48
C LEU A 72 20.31 1.65 -1.89
N GLU A 73 21.35 2.10 -2.58
CA GLU A 73 21.31 2.66 -3.93
C GLU A 73 20.81 1.68 -4.99
N ASP A 74 20.92 0.37 -4.72
CA ASP A 74 20.48 -0.68 -5.63
C ASP A 74 19.04 -1.14 -5.35
N LYS A 75 18.42 -0.67 -4.26
CA LYS A 75 17.05 -1.04 -3.88
C LYS A 75 16.05 -0.49 -4.89
N LYS A 76 15.13 -1.34 -5.34
CA LYS A 76 14.09 -0.96 -6.29
C LYS A 76 13.19 0.13 -5.71
N ASP A 77 12.95 1.16 -6.54
CA ASP A 77 12.11 2.33 -6.25
C ASP A 77 12.52 3.12 -4.99
N VAL A 78 13.77 2.98 -4.54
CA VAL A 78 14.32 3.83 -3.50
C VAL A 78 14.36 5.29 -3.97
N ARG A 79 13.93 6.21 -3.09
CA ARG A 79 14.01 7.65 -3.33
C ARG A 79 15.26 8.19 -2.67
N ILE A 80 16.22 8.65 -3.47
CA ILE A 80 17.48 9.23 -2.99
C ILE A 80 17.42 10.75 -3.12
N LEU A 81 17.54 11.46 -1.99
CA LEU A 81 17.59 12.91 -1.95
C LEU A 81 19.03 13.39 -1.81
N LYS A 82 19.40 14.40 -2.59
CA LYS A 82 20.70 15.06 -2.48
C LYS A 82 20.71 16.03 -1.28
N PRO A 83 21.89 16.42 -0.78
CA PRO A 83 21.98 17.41 0.29
C PRO A 83 21.19 18.68 -0.03
N GLY A 84 20.33 19.11 0.91
CA GLY A 84 19.49 20.29 0.77
C GLY A 84 18.27 20.12 -0.15
N GLN A 85 17.91 18.89 -0.51
CA GLN A 85 16.64 18.60 -1.19
C GLN A 85 15.59 18.10 -0.20
N ASP A 86 14.34 18.43 -0.52
CA ASP A 86 13.15 17.97 0.19
C ASP A 86 12.22 17.28 -0.82
N ASP A 87 11.47 16.31 -0.32
CA ASP A 87 10.48 15.58 -1.09
C ASP A 87 9.27 15.31 -0.21
N GLN A 88 8.09 15.48 -0.77
CA GLN A 88 6.83 15.37 -0.06
C GLN A 88 5.91 14.50 -0.88
N ILE A 89 5.36 13.48 -0.23
CA ILE A 89 4.26 12.71 -0.79
C ILE A 89 3.14 12.53 0.22
N GLY A 90 1.92 12.48 -0.29
CA GLY A 90 0.72 12.36 0.52
C GLY A 90 -0.33 11.45 -0.10
N PHE A 91 -1.23 10.98 0.74
CA PHE A 91 -2.46 10.29 0.34
C PHE A 91 -3.63 10.93 1.07
N ASP A 92 -4.81 10.87 0.45
CA ASP A 92 -6.04 11.40 1.03
C ASP A 92 -6.98 10.26 1.39
N ILE A 93 -7.61 10.38 2.56
CA ILE A 93 -8.68 9.49 2.99
C ILE A 93 -9.96 10.29 3.14
N GLU A 94 -10.99 9.85 2.43
CA GLU A 94 -12.35 10.40 2.51
C GLU A 94 -13.29 9.36 3.12
N ILE A 95 -14.06 9.77 4.13
CA ILE A 95 -15.13 8.97 4.72
C ILE A 95 -16.39 9.17 3.89
N LEU A 96 -16.96 8.06 3.40
CA LEU A 96 -18.17 8.02 2.57
C LEU A 96 -19.40 7.62 3.36
#